data_AF-A0A451BNB1-F1
#
_entry.id   AF-A0A451BNB1-F1
#
_cell.length_a   1.000
_cell.length_b   1.000
_cell.length_c   1.000
_cell.angle_alpha   90.00
_cell.angle_beta   90.00
_cell.angle_gamma   90.00
#
_symmetry.space_group_name_H-M   'P 1'
#
loop_
_entity.id
_entity.type
_entity.pdbx_description
1 polymer ?
#
loop_
_entity_poly.entity_id
_entity_poly.type
_entity_poly.pdbx_seq_one_letter_code
_entity_poly.pdbx_strand_id
1 'polypeptide(L)'
;MVEEGQIVKISKDRDGKIAKERLTRHWTDWIDYWSVDFDFESRREIIRVKDPETGEIEEQWTGDYIFENEWQSFRAKKDRTLELASAAMECPPGRRKIAVKVVDIFGNDTMTIVEVGV
;
A
#
# COMPACT_ATOMS: atom_id res chain seq x y z
N MET A 1 19.14 -11.92 -0.49
CA MET A 1 19.25 -12.54 0.86
C MET A 1 19.20 -11.43 1.87
N VAL A 2 18.61 -11.65 3.05
CA VAL A 2 18.70 -10.69 4.15
C VAL A 2 19.88 -11.10 5.01
N GLU A 3 20.87 -10.20 5.18
CA GLU A 3 22.01 -10.38 6.08
C GLU A 3 22.06 -9.14 7.01
N GLU A 4 22.11 -9.36 8.33
CA GLU A 4 22.19 -8.28 9.34
C GLU A 4 21.10 -7.19 9.20
N GLY A 5 19.88 -7.58 8.81
CA GLY A 5 18.78 -6.63 8.59
C GLY A 5 18.99 -5.74 7.37
N GLN A 6 19.78 -6.18 6.38
CA GLN A 6 19.94 -5.51 5.10
C GLN A 6 19.71 -6.48 3.94
N ILE A 7 19.08 -6.02 2.85
CA ILE A 7 19.00 -6.82 1.65
C ILE A 7 20.33 -6.74 0.92
N VAL A 8 20.93 -7.91 0.67
CA VAL A 8 22.11 -8.05 -0.18
C VAL A 8 21.72 -8.82 -1.44
N LYS A 9 22.05 -8.24 -2.60
CA LYS A 9 22.06 -8.94 -3.89
C LYS A 9 23.40 -9.63 -4.03
N ILE A 10 23.35 -10.94 -4.19
CA ILE A 10 24.54 -11.77 -4.39
C ILE A 10 24.56 -12.19 -5.86
N SER A 11 25.64 -11.88 -6.58
CA SER A 11 25.87 -12.34 -7.95
C SER A 11 27.20 -13.08 -8.04
N LYS A 12 27.23 -14.16 -8.81
CA LYS A 12 28.45 -14.94 -9.06
C LYS A 12 28.85 -14.79 -10.52
N ASP A 13 30.11 -14.44 -10.78
CA ASP A 13 30.64 -14.39 -12.14
C ASP A 13 31.10 -15.78 -12.63
N ARG A 14 31.48 -15.86 -13.90
CA ARG A 14 31.96 -17.12 -14.52
C ARG A 14 33.28 -17.62 -13.94
N ASP A 15 34.07 -16.74 -13.32
CA ASP A 15 35.34 -17.03 -12.67
C ASP A 15 35.17 -17.42 -11.19
N GLY A 16 33.92 -17.51 -10.72
CA GLY A 16 33.58 -17.94 -9.38
C GLY A 16 33.67 -16.84 -8.31
N LYS A 17 33.94 -15.58 -8.68
CA LYS A 17 33.92 -14.46 -7.73
C LYS A 17 32.47 -14.14 -7.37
N ILE A 18 32.26 -13.95 -6.07
CA ILE A 18 30.98 -13.56 -5.49
C ILE A 18 31.02 -12.05 -5.25
N ALA A 19 30.10 -11.32 -5.88
CA ALA A 19 29.85 -9.91 -5.58
C ALA A 19 28.61 -9.77 -4.70
N LYS A 20 28.72 -8.97 -3.64
CA LYS A 20 27.64 -8.63 -2.71
C LYS A 20 27.33 -7.15 -2.84
N GLU A 21 26.09 -6.81 -3.19
CA GLU A 21 25.61 -5.43 -3.31
C GLU A 21 24.52 -5.17 -2.28
N ARG A 22 24.71 -4.17 -1.41
CA ARG A 22 23.69 -3.73 -0.44
C ARG A 22 22.62 -2.90 -1.14
N LEU A 23 21.38 -3.38 -1.08
CA LEU A 23 20.22 -2.77 -1.74
C LEU A 23 19.40 -1.85 -0.82
N THR A 24 19.54 -1.97 0.50
CA THR A 24 18.82 -1.15 1.49
C THR A 24 19.77 -0.17 2.16
N ARG A 25 19.76 1.09 1.72
CA ARG A 25 20.56 2.20 2.28
C ARG A 25 19.68 3.23 2.98
N HIS A 26 18.47 3.41 2.50
CA HIS A 26 17.45 4.28 3.07
C HIS A 26 16.27 3.44 3.57
N TRP A 27 15.51 3.97 4.52
CA TRP A 27 14.34 3.26 5.05
C TRP A 27 13.28 2.99 3.96
N THR A 28 13.19 3.86 2.95
CA THR A 28 12.27 3.69 1.82
C THR A 28 12.64 2.51 0.92
N ASP A 29 13.87 1.99 0.99
CA ASP A 29 14.29 0.81 0.22
C ASP A 29 13.60 -0.49 0.67
N TRP A 30 12.90 -0.45 1.81
CA TRP A 30 12.05 -1.52 2.29
C TRP A 30 10.64 -1.48 1.72
N ILE A 31 10.26 -0.40 1.05
CA ILE A 31 8.95 -0.23 0.41
C ILE A 31 9.05 -0.64 -1.05
N ASP A 32 8.18 -1.56 -1.47
CA ASP A 32 8.04 -1.97 -2.86
C ASP A 32 6.88 -1.25 -3.55
N TYR A 33 5.80 -1.01 -2.80
CA TYR A 33 4.57 -0.39 -3.29
C TYR A 33 3.92 0.45 -2.19
N TRP A 34 3.29 1.57 -2.56
CA TRP A 34 2.35 2.26 -1.68
C TRP A 34 1.25 2.96 -2.48
N SER A 35 0.12 3.19 -1.84
CA SER A 35 -1.05 3.84 -2.43
C SER A 35 -1.78 4.72 -1.43
N VAL A 36 -2.58 5.63 -1.99
CA VAL A 36 -3.34 6.65 -1.28
C VAL A 36 -4.79 6.61 -1.75
N ASP A 37 -5.68 6.70 -0.78
CA ASP A 37 -7.09 7.04 -0.93
C ASP A 37 -7.30 8.36 -0.21
N PHE A 38 -7.65 9.41 -0.97
CA PHE A 38 -7.77 10.77 -0.48
C PHE A 38 -9.08 11.02 0.27
N ASP A 39 -10.07 10.12 0.17
CA ASP A 39 -11.33 10.18 0.91
C ASP A 39 -11.83 8.78 1.28
N PHE A 40 -11.16 8.17 2.27
CA PHE A 40 -11.41 6.79 2.67
C PHE A 40 -12.86 6.52 3.12
N GLU A 41 -13.59 7.55 3.55
CA GLU A 41 -14.98 7.39 3.98
C GLU A 41 -16.01 7.57 2.85
N SER A 42 -15.56 7.75 1.60
CA SER A 42 -16.40 7.96 0.42
C SER A 42 -17.34 6.78 0.14
N ARG A 43 -16.87 5.55 0.39
CA ARG A 43 -17.53 4.32 -0.06
C ARG A 43 -17.60 3.25 1.02
N ARG A 44 -18.80 3.10 1.59
CA ARG A 44 -19.10 2.04 2.56
C ARG A 44 -18.98 0.65 1.94
N GLU A 45 -18.41 -0.29 2.68
CA GLU A 45 -18.37 -1.70 2.30
C GLU A 45 -19.72 -2.37 2.59
N ILE A 46 -20.47 -2.70 1.54
CA ILE A 46 -21.80 -3.30 1.65
C ILE A 46 -21.73 -4.77 1.20
N ILE A 47 -22.18 -5.67 2.07
CA ILE A 47 -22.32 -7.10 1.77
C ILE A 47 -23.79 -7.48 1.61
N ARG A 48 -24.03 -8.60 0.93
CA ARG A 48 -25.36 -9.20 0.78
C ARG A 48 -25.46 -10.42 1.68
N VAL A 49 -26.37 -10.38 2.63
CA VAL A 49 -26.63 -11.47 3.57
C VAL A 49 -28.02 -12.04 3.27
N LYS A 50 -28.13 -13.36 3.26
CA LYS A 50 -29.42 -14.02 3.13
C LYS A 50 -30.01 -14.24 4.51
N ASP A 51 -31.20 -13.70 4.75
CA ASP A 51 -31.92 -13.92 5.99
C ASP A 51 -32.33 -15.41 6.08
N PRO A 52 -31.98 -16.12 7.17
CA PRO A 52 -32.28 -17.54 7.33
C PRO A 52 -33.76 -17.83 7.63
N GLU A 53 -34.53 -16.86 8.11
CA GLU A 53 -35.96 -16.97 8.44
C GLU A 53 -36.85 -16.61 7.24
N THR A 54 -36.54 -15.52 6.53
CA THR A 54 -37.36 -15.03 5.41
C THR A 54 -36.85 -15.52 4.04
N GLY A 55 -35.58 -15.87 3.95
CA GLY A 55 -34.91 -16.24 2.70
C GLY A 55 -34.61 -15.06 1.77
N GLU A 56 -34.91 -13.82 2.18
CA GLU A 56 -34.64 -12.61 1.43
C GLU A 56 -33.15 -12.23 1.49
N ILE A 57 -32.67 -11.49 0.48
CA ILE A 57 -31.31 -10.96 0.44
C ILE A 57 -31.36 -9.50 0.88
N GLU A 58 -30.65 -9.20 1.96
CA GLU A 58 -30.52 -7.85 2.49
C GLU A 58 -29.11 -7.30 2.28
N GLU A 59 -29.02 -6.00 2.01
CA GLU A 59 -27.74 -5.28 1.93
C GLU A 59 -27.40 -4.69 3.30
N GLN A 60 -26.24 -5.08 3.82
CA GLN A 60 -25.77 -4.66 5.13
C GLN A 60 -24.39 -3.99 5.02
N TRP A 61 -24.25 -2.81 5.62
CA TRP A 61 -22.95 -2.18 5.80
C TRP A 61 -22.14 -2.94 6.85
N THR A 62 -20.89 -3.26 6.55
CA THR A 62 -20.00 -3.98 7.46
C THR A 62 -19.47 -3.13 8.60
N GLY A 63 -19.59 -1.80 8.49
CA GLY A 63 -18.93 -0.83 9.37
C GLY A 63 -17.58 -0.35 8.85
N ASP A 64 -17.07 -0.96 7.76
CA ASP A 64 -15.81 -0.58 7.11
C ASP A 64 -16.05 0.13 5.77
N TYR A 65 -14.97 0.63 5.16
CA TYR A 65 -14.98 1.34 3.90
C TYR A 65 -14.10 0.66 2.87
N ILE A 66 -14.46 0.81 1.60
CA ILE A 66 -13.71 0.28 0.46
C ILE A 66 -12.56 1.24 0.16
N PHE A 67 -11.33 0.73 0.21
CA PHE A 67 -10.15 1.48 -0.24
C PHE A 67 -10.15 1.61 -1.77
N GLU A 68 -10.25 2.84 -2.28
CA GLU A 68 -10.46 3.10 -3.72
C GLU A 68 -9.17 3.27 -4.54
N ASN A 69 -7.99 3.29 -3.90
CA ASN A 69 -6.68 3.35 -4.57
C ASN A 69 -6.59 4.43 -5.65
N GLU A 70 -6.82 5.67 -5.26
CA GLU A 70 -6.88 6.80 -6.20
C GLU A 70 -5.49 7.17 -6.74
N TRP A 71 -4.44 6.90 -5.98
CA TRP A 71 -3.05 7.11 -6.41
C TRP A 71 -2.13 6.00 -5.88
N GLN A 72 -1.11 5.63 -6.65
CA GLN A 72 -0.12 4.63 -6.24
C GLN A 72 1.26 4.86 -6.87
N SER A 73 2.30 4.36 -6.18
CA SER A 73 3.67 4.27 -6.70
C SER A 73 4.31 2.94 -6.32
N PHE A 74 5.14 2.40 -7.21
CA PHE A 74 5.77 1.10 -7.02
C PHE A 74 7.13 1.01 -7.71
N ARG A 75 8.00 0.13 -7.21
CA ARG A 75 9.29 -0.15 -7.82
C ARG A 75 9.14 -1.20 -8.92
N ALA A 76 9.65 -0.91 -10.10
CA ALA A 76 9.74 -1.88 -11.18
C ALA A 76 11.08 -2.62 -11.15
N LYS A 77 11.14 -3.82 -11.72
CA LYS A 77 12.41 -4.57 -11.87
C LYS A 77 13.47 -3.78 -12.65
N LYS A 78 13.05 -2.93 -13.59
CA LYS A 78 13.93 -2.11 -14.44
C LYS A 78 14.22 -0.74 -13.81
N ASP A 79 13.25 -0.16 -13.11
CA ASP A 79 13.37 1.14 -12.46
C ASP A 79 13.02 0.98 -10.99
N ARG A 80 14.05 1.11 -10.15
CA ARG A 80 13.91 0.97 -8.71
C ARG A 80 13.51 2.26 -8.03
N THR A 81 13.24 3.35 -8.73
CA THR A 81 12.79 4.60 -8.07
C THR A 81 11.40 4.41 -7.46
N LEU A 82 11.14 5.11 -6.36
CA LEU A 82 9.85 5.14 -5.69
C LEU A 82 9.49 6.60 -5.45
N GLU A 83 8.33 7.02 -5.95
CA GLU A 83 7.83 8.37 -5.70
C GLU A 83 7.31 8.44 -4.28
N LEU A 84 7.77 9.43 -3.50
CA LEU A 84 7.38 9.59 -2.08
C LEU A 84 6.36 10.71 -1.87
N ALA A 85 5.94 11.36 -2.96
CA ALA A 85 4.89 12.36 -2.97
C ALA A 85 3.74 11.83 -3.84
N SER A 86 2.51 11.93 -3.34
CA SER A 86 1.35 11.62 -4.17
C SER A 86 1.06 12.76 -5.15
N ALA A 87 0.17 12.51 -6.11
CA ALA A 87 -0.49 13.59 -6.81
C ALA A 87 -1.22 14.52 -5.82
N ALA A 88 -1.31 15.81 -6.17
CA ALA A 88 -2.16 16.74 -5.46
C ALA A 88 -3.64 16.47 -5.80
N MET A 89 -4.50 16.48 -4.79
CA MET A 89 -5.95 16.31 -4.95
C MET A 89 -6.66 17.57 -4.48
N GLU A 90 -7.44 18.19 -5.37
CA GLU A 90 -8.33 19.30 -5.02
C GLU A 90 -9.56 18.77 -4.29
N CYS A 91 -10.03 19.52 -3.31
CA CYS A 91 -10.97 19.00 -2.35
C CYS A 91 -11.75 20.11 -1.64
N PRO A 92 -13.05 19.92 -1.34
CA PRO A 92 -13.81 20.88 -0.55
C PRO A 92 -13.20 21.10 0.85
N PRO A 93 -13.40 22.30 1.44
CA PRO A 93 -13.05 22.56 2.83
C PRO A 93 -13.76 21.59 3.78
N GLY A 94 -13.08 21.20 4.85
CA GLY A 94 -13.62 20.27 5.83
C GLY A 94 -12.63 19.20 6.25
N ARG A 95 -13.10 18.33 7.14
CA ARG A 95 -12.32 17.17 7.61
C ARG A 95 -12.50 16.00 6.66
N ARG A 96 -11.42 15.30 6.38
CA ARG A 96 -11.47 14.00 5.70
C ARG A 96 -10.45 13.05 6.26
N LYS A 97 -10.65 11.77 5.95
CA LYS A 97 -9.72 10.70 6.30
C LYS A 97 -9.03 10.22 5.04
N ILE A 98 -7.71 10.38 5.01
CA ILE A 98 -6.85 9.84 3.96
C ILE A 98 -6.34 8.49 4.43
N ALA A 99 -6.53 7.44 3.64
CA ALA A 99 -5.91 6.15 3.91
C ALA A 99 -4.64 6.00 3.07
N VAL A 100 -3.56 5.57 3.72
CA VAL A 100 -2.28 5.27 3.08
C VAL A 100 -1.98 3.81 3.30
N LYS A 101 -1.81 3.06 2.21
CA LYS A 101 -1.44 1.65 2.23
C LYS A 101 -0.01 1.48 1.77
N VAL A 102 0.82 0.79 2.54
CA VAL A 102 2.23 0.54 2.24
C VAL A 102 2.48 -0.95 2.22
N VAL A 103 3.18 -1.43 1.21
CA VAL A 103 3.57 -2.83 1.05
C VAL A 103 5.10 -2.91 1.02
N ASP A 104 5.64 -3.73 1.91
CA ASP A 104 7.07 -3.99 1.97
C ASP A 104 7.52 -4.97 0.87
N ILE A 105 8.83 -5.06 0.69
CA ILE A 105 9.51 -5.99 -0.24
C ILE A 105 9.23 -7.48 0.01
N PHE A 106 8.69 -7.85 1.17
CA PHE A 106 8.30 -9.22 1.50
C PHE A 106 6.82 -9.48 1.19
N GLY A 107 6.09 -8.43 0.77
CA GLY A 107 4.67 -8.48 0.46
C GLY A 107 3.77 -8.24 1.66
N ASN A 108 4.30 -7.85 2.83
CA ASN A 108 3.45 -7.49 3.96
C ASN A 108 2.87 -6.10 3.73
N ASP A 109 1.56 -5.95 3.87
CA ASP A 109 0.87 -4.68 3.78
C ASP A 109 0.49 -4.13 5.15
N THR A 110 0.49 -2.80 5.25
CA THR A 110 -0.07 -2.05 6.37
C THR A 110 -0.86 -0.87 5.83
N MET A 111 -1.90 -0.46 6.56
CA MET A 111 -2.71 0.71 6.21
C MET A 111 -2.80 1.63 7.42
N THR A 112 -2.66 2.94 7.18
CA THR A 112 -2.84 3.98 8.20
C THR A 112 -3.82 5.02 7.70
N ILE A 113 -4.74 5.42 8.57
CA ILE A 113 -5.73 6.46 8.28
C ILE A 113 -5.28 7.74 8.98
N VAL A 114 -5.25 8.83 8.22
CA VAL A 114 -4.84 10.16 8.69
C VAL A 114 -6.02 11.12 8.52
N GLU A 115 -6.47 11.71 9.62
CA GLU A 115 -7.47 12.78 9.58
C GLU A 115 -6.77 14.11 9.25
N VAL A 116 -7.25 14.80 8.23
CA VAL A 116 -6.76 16.11 7.80
C VAL A 116 -7.93 17.09 7.71
N GLY A 117 -7.69 18.31 8.19
CA GLY A 117 -8.58 19.45 7.97
C GLY A 117 -7.98 20.37 6.91
N VAL A 118 -8.76 20.65 5.87
CA VAL A 118 -8.43 21.63 4.82
C VAL A 118 -9.33 22.85 4.99
#